data_AF-A0A8J5IAN8-F1
#
_entry.id   AF-A0A8J5IAN8-F1
#
_cell.length_a   1.000
_cell.length_b   1.000
_cell.length_c   1.000
_cell.angle_alpha   90.00
_cell.angle_beta   90.00
_cell.angle_gamma   90.00
#
_symmetry.space_group_name_H-M   'P 1'
#
loop_
_entity.id
_entity.type
_entity.pdbx_description
1 polymer ?
#
loop_
_entity_poly.entity_id
_entity_poly.type
_entity_poly.pdbx_seq_one_letter_code
_entity_poly.pdbx_strand_id
1 'polypeptide(L)'
;MMDGCTDGPTHYGCVIATYMEDKVYSKVLLRCSPPPNEKHYTAEEHYELQRFVLAIYGKSITSPVVLIGDNGSTTKSLADLMGVPLIG
;
A
#
# COMPACT_ATOMS: atom_id res chain seq x y z
N MET A 1 4.22 1.53 -3.15
CA MET A 1 5.04 0.80 -2.16
C MET A 1 4.28 0.73 -0.85
N MET A 2 4.29 -0.43 -0.21
CA MET A 2 3.81 -0.64 1.15
C MET A 2 4.98 -1.03 2.03
N ASP A 3 4.93 -0.57 3.27
CA ASP A 3 5.88 -0.94 4.30
C ASP A 3 5.15 -1.07 5.64
N GLY A 4 5.66 -1.90 6.53
CA GLY A 4 5.11 -2.14 7.85
C GLY A 4 6.14 -1.82 8.93
N CYS A 5 5.74 -1.08 9.96
CA CYS A 5 6.56 -0.92 11.15
C CYS A 5 5.74 -1.15 12.41
N THR A 6 6.41 -1.48 13.50
CA THR A 6 5.76 -1.78 14.79
C THR A 6 6.43 -0.96 15.88
N ASP A 7 5.61 -0.32 16.72
CA ASP A 7 6.07 0.34 17.94
C ASP A 7 5.24 -0.14 19.12
N GLY A 8 5.89 -0.86 20.04
CA GLY A 8 5.23 -1.56 21.15
C GLY A 8 4.13 -2.50 20.65
N PRO A 9 2.87 -2.35 21.10
CA PRO A 9 1.76 -3.20 20.67
C PRO A 9 1.13 -2.76 19.34
N THR A 10 1.55 -1.63 18.77
CA THR A 10 0.86 -1.00 17.64
C THR A 10 1.58 -1.28 16.33
N HIS A 11 0.85 -1.81 15.36
CA HIS A 11 1.33 -2.04 14.00
C HIS A 11 0.89 -0.89 13.09
N TYR A 12 1.85 -0.33 12.36
CA TYR A 12 1.65 0.74 11.40
C TYR A 12 1.82 0.20 9.99
N GLY A 13 0.92 0.58 9.10
CA GLY A 13 1.10 0.41 7.66
C GLY A 13 1.44 1.74 7.03
N CYS A 14 2.52 1.81 6.25
CA CYS A 14 2.82 2.97 5.43
C CYS A 14 2.47 2.69 3.95
N VAL A 15 1.87 3.67 3.28
CA VAL A 15 1.62 3.67 1.82
C VAL A 15 2.42 4.81 1.21
N ILE A 16 3.24 4.46 0.23
CA ILE A 16 4.17 5.38 -0.40
C ILE A 16 3.95 5.35 -1.92
N ALA A 17 3.66 6.51 -2.50
CA ALA A 17 3.65 6.68 -3.94
C ALA A 17 5.09 6.81 -4.44
N THR A 18 5.41 6.04 -5.46
CA THR A 18 6.72 6.07 -6.13
C THR A 18 6.46 6.24 -7.61
N TYR A 19 7.01 7.29 -8.21
CA TYR A 19 6.83 7.59 -9.63
C TYR A 19 8.03 8.36 -10.17
N MET A 20 8.13 8.41 -11.49
CA MET A 20 9.13 9.19 -12.21
C MET A 20 8.41 10.24 -13.05
N GLU A 21 8.86 11.48 -12.94
CA GLU A 21 8.36 12.61 -13.72
C GLU A 21 9.59 13.39 -14.21
N ASP A 22 9.70 13.65 -15.52
CA ASP A 22 10.85 14.32 -16.13
C ASP A 22 12.22 13.75 -15.73
N LYS A 23 12.32 12.42 -15.63
CA LYS A 23 13.51 11.67 -15.18
C LYS A 23 13.91 11.92 -13.72
N VAL A 24 13.08 12.60 -12.95
CA VAL A 24 13.24 12.77 -11.51
C VAL A 24 12.41 11.72 -10.79
N TYR A 25 13.09 10.90 -9.99
CA TYR A 25 12.43 9.93 -9.12
C TYR A 25 11.82 10.63 -7.91
N SER A 26 10.54 10.39 -7.67
CA SER A 26 9.81 10.91 -6.51
C SER A 26 9.30 9.78 -5.63
N LYS A 27 9.40 9.99 -4.31
CA LYS A 27 8.88 9.10 -3.27
C LYS A 27 8.09 9.94 -2.27
N VAL A 28 6.77 9.74 -2.21
CA VAL A 28 5.86 10.56 -1.41
C VAL A 28 5.08 9.67 -0.44
N LEU A 29 5.14 9.99 0.86
CA LEU A 29 4.35 9.31 1.87
C LEU A 29 2.88 9.74 1.75
N LEU A 30 2.00 8.79 1.43
CA LEU A 30 0.55 9.04 1.34
C LEU A 30 -0.15 8.76 2.67
N ARG A 31 0.33 7.76 3.42
CA ARG A 31 -0.20 7.37 4.71
C ARG A 31 0.90 6.72 5.53
N CYS A 32 0.98 7.03 6.82
CA CYS A 32 1.52 6.08 7.79
C CYS A 32 0.74 6.18 9.10
N SER A 33 -0.04 5.14 9.39
CA SER A 33 -0.88 5.04 10.58
C SER A 33 -1.24 3.58 10.85
N PRO A 34 -1.76 3.27 12.05
CA PRO A 34 -2.36 1.97 12.30
C PRO A 34 -3.54 1.71 11.35
N PRO A 35 -3.76 0.46 10.91
CA PRO A 35 -4.95 0.14 10.14
C PRO A 35 -6.21 0.47 10.97
N PRO A 36 -7.33 0.83 10.31
CA PRO A 36 -8.59 1.12 11.02
C PRO A 36 -9.04 -0.04 11.93
N ASN A 37 -8.67 -1.26 11.57
CA ASN A 37 -8.90 -2.48 12.33
C ASN A 37 -7.56 -3.15 12.66
N GLU A 38 -7.07 -2.98 13.88
CA GLU A 38 -5.79 -3.57 14.31
C GLU A 38 -5.87 -5.07 14.63
N LYS A 39 -7.04 -5.70 14.44
CA LYS A 39 -7.25 -7.13 14.70
C LYS A 39 -7.18 -7.99 13.44
N HIS A 40 -7.33 -7.38 12.28
CA HIS A 40 -7.39 -8.06 11.00
C HIS A 40 -6.45 -7.35 10.02
N TYR A 41 -5.61 -8.14 9.35
CA TYR A 41 -4.59 -7.67 8.40
C TYR A 41 -4.78 -8.43 7.08
N THR A 42 -6.03 -8.56 6.64
CA THR A 42 -6.34 -9.36 5.44
C THR A 42 -6.07 -8.56 4.17
N ALA A 43 -5.90 -9.26 3.05
CA ALA A 43 -5.64 -8.61 1.77
C ALA A 43 -6.80 -7.70 1.35
N GLU A 44 -8.04 -8.05 1.67
CA GLU A 44 -9.25 -7.26 1.38
C GLU A 44 -9.31 -5.97 2.18
N GLU A 45 -8.94 -5.99 3.46
CA GLU A 45 -8.87 -4.77 4.28
C GLU A 45 -7.74 -3.85 3.80
N HIS A 46 -6.59 -4.42 3.44
CA HIS A 46 -5.53 -3.68 2.78
C HIS A 46 -5.97 -3.12 1.41
N TYR A 47 -6.80 -3.83 0.65
CA TYR A 47 -7.33 -3.34 -0.62
C TYR A 47 -8.23 -2.12 -0.42
N GLU A 48 -9.18 -2.21 0.52
CA GLU A 48 -10.10 -1.10 0.81
C GLU A 48 -9.37 0.12 1.38
N LEU A 49 -8.37 -0.10 2.23
CA LEU A 49 -7.50 0.95 2.74
C LEU A 49 -6.78 1.67 1.60
N GLN A 50 -6.28 0.92 0.61
CA GLN A 50 -5.50 1.45 -0.49
C GLN A 50 -6.43 2.23 -1.44
N ARG A 51 -7.62 1.69 -1.69
CA ARG A 51 -8.68 2.35 -2.46
C ARG A 51 -9.06 3.68 -1.82
N PHE A 52 -9.22 3.71 -0.49
CA PHE A 52 -9.53 4.93 0.26
C PHE A 52 -8.39 5.95 0.20
N VAL A 53 -7.15 5.54 0.51
CA VAL A 53 -5.99 6.44 0.49
C VAL A 53 -5.78 7.05 -0.90
N LEU A 54 -5.83 6.25 -1.96
CA LEU A 54 -5.67 6.74 -3.33
C LEU A 54 -6.79 7.72 -3.72
N ALA A 55 -8.02 7.47 -3.29
CA ALA A 55 -9.16 8.35 -3.57
C ALA A 55 -8.99 9.75 -2.98
N ILE A 56 -8.33 9.90 -1.81
CA ILE A 56 -7.99 11.21 -1.22
C ILE A 56 -7.16 12.06 -2.20
N TYR A 57 -6.29 11.41 -2.98
CA TYR A 57 -5.44 12.04 -3.99
C TYR A 57 -6.04 12.02 -5.40
N GLY A 58 -7.33 11.73 -5.54
CA GLY A 58 -8.01 11.65 -6.83
C GLY A 58 -7.53 10.51 -7.73
N LYS A 59 -6.97 9.44 -7.14
CA LYS A 59 -6.49 8.24 -7.86
C LYS A 59 -7.41 7.06 -7.63
N SER A 60 -7.51 6.19 -8.63
CA SER A 60 -8.21 4.90 -8.52
C SER A 60 -7.28 3.82 -7.98
N ILE A 61 -7.86 2.72 -7.47
CA ILE A 61 -7.10 1.52 -7.08
C ILE A 61 -6.35 0.87 -8.26
N THR A 62 -6.76 1.17 -9.50
CA THR A 62 -6.12 0.74 -10.74
C THR A 62 -5.03 1.69 -11.26
N SER A 63 -4.80 2.82 -10.58
CA SER A 63 -3.77 3.79 -10.98
C SER A 63 -2.33 3.28 -10.80
N PRO A 64 -1.99 2.52 -9.73
CA PRO A 64 -0.68 1.89 -9.63
C PRO A 64 -0.48 0.84 -10.72
N VAL A 65 0.70 0.81 -11.32
CA VAL A 65 1.08 -0.23 -12.30
C VAL A 65 1.79 -1.43 -11.68
N VAL A 66 2.28 -1.27 -10.45
CA VAL A 66 2.98 -2.29 -9.67
C VAL A 66 2.69 -2.08 -8.17
N LEU A 67 2.67 -3.17 -7.41
CA LEU A 67 2.77 -3.14 -5.96
C LEU A 67 4.23 -3.40 -5.57
N ILE A 68 4.78 -2.61 -4.66
CA ILE A 68 6.13 -2.84 -4.11
C ILE A 68 5.96 -3.10 -2.62
N GLY A 69 6.50 -4.19 -2.10
CA GLY A 69 6.36 -4.60 -0.70
C GLY A 69 7.00 -5.95 -0.46
N ASP A 70 6.84 -6.52 0.73
CA ASP A 70 7.38 -7.84 1.03
C ASP A 70 6.69 -8.97 0.23
N ASN A 71 7.37 -10.10 0.05
CA ASN A 71 6.83 -11.27 -0.66
C ASN A 71 5.91 -12.15 0.22
N GLY A 72 5.32 -11.58 1.26
CA GLY A 72 4.39 -12.24 2.17
C GLY A 72 3.07 -12.63 1.49
N SER A 73 2.34 -13.58 2.09
CA SER A 73 1.07 -14.08 1.53
C SER A 73 0.02 -12.96 1.38
N THR A 74 -0.13 -12.11 2.40
CA THR A 74 -1.07 -10.98 2.37
C THR A 74 -0.76 -10.00 1.24
N THR A 75 0.52 -9.63 1.08
CA THR A 75 0.96 -8.68 0.05
C THR A 75 0.82 -9.25 -1.36
N LYS A 76 1.08 -10.56 -1.53
CA LYS A 76 0.79 -11.27 -2.79
C LYS A 76 -0.69 -11.28 -3.12
N SER A 77 -1.54 -11.68 -2.18
CA SER A 77 -2.99 -11.67 -2.37
C SER A 77 -3.53 -10.25 -2.63
N LEU A 78 -2.96 -9.22 -2.01
CA LEU A 78 -3.30 -7.83 -2.34
C LEU A 78 -2.92 -7.45 -3.78
N ALA A 79 -1.73 -7.86 -4.24
CA ALA A 79 -1.30 -7.62 -5.62
C ALA A 79 -2.28 -8.27 -6.62
N ASP A 80 -2.71 -9.50 -6.33
CA ASP A 80 -3.71 -10.23 -7.11
C ASP A 80 -5.06 -9.49 -7.13
N LEU A 81 -5.54 -9.02 -5.96
CA LEU A 81 -6.78 -8.22 -5.86
C LEU A 81 -6.69 -6.90 -6.63
N MET A 82 -5.52 -6.26 -6.63
CA MET A 82 -5.24 -5.04 -7.39
C MET A 82 -5.03 -5.31 -8.89
N GLY A 83 -4.80 -6.56 -9.30
CA GLY A 83 -4.53 -6.93 -10.68
C GLY A 83 -3.17 -6.43 -11.20
N VAL A 84 -2.19 -6.25 -10.32
CA VAL A 84 -0.85 -5.71 -10.65
C VAL A 84 0.25 -6.66 -10.19
N PRO A 85 1.43 -6.66 -10.84
CA PRO A 85 2.55 -7.45 -10.36
C PRO A 85 3.08 -6.93 -9.02
N LEU A 86 3.54 -7.85 -8.18
CA LEU A 86 4.30 -7.56 -6.96
C LEU A 86 5.80 -7.53 -7.27
N ILE A 87 6.47 -6.48 -6.81
CA ILE A 87 7.92 -6.34 -6.77
C ILE A 87 8.35 -6.41 -5.30
N GLY A 88 9.05 -7.48 -4.94
CA GLY A 88 9.58 -7.70 -3.59
C GLY A 88 11.08 -7.55 -3.45
#